data_AF-A0A7X2J6V5-F1
#
_entry.id   AF-A0A7X2J6V5-F1
#
_cell.length_a   1.000
_cell.length_b   1.000
_cell.length_c   1.000
_cell.angle_alpha   90.00
_cell.angle_beta   90.00
_cell.angle_gamma   90.00
#
_symmetry.space_group_name_H-M   'P 1'
#
loop_
_entity.id
_entity.type
_entity.pdbx_description
1 polymer ?
#
loop_
_entity_poly.entity_id
_entity_poly.type
_entity_poly.pdbx_seq_one_letter_code
_entity_poly.pdbx_strand_id
1 'polypeptide(L)'
;MYLLLIGLTALALAGVGLWALQLERQIVAMQLTTHKMMYPNQVRSGRKTYIRNLYREDASARLVRRVGLIGSWISGLAFAVALGNQFYTELRHLPFISRLYVMATNYLTTRDLALWVVMISVIVAGLAWIWLAKWLHDRLLAENEATGIQSATDLYWTPEGVIHQRLWLKILLQVLLIVGGVLLLLAALNGALPDPGQAWI
;
A
#
# COMPACT_ATOMS: atom_id res chain seq x y z
N MET A 1 -3.55 16.35 -19.65
CA MET A 1 -3.75 16.64 -18.21
C MET A 1 -3.74 15.38 -17.35
N TYR A 2 -4.59 14.38 -17.59
CA TYR A 2 -4.64 13.14 -16.80
C TYR A 2 -3.32 12.37 -16.73
N LEU A 3 -2.63 12.18 -17.86
CA LEU A 3 -1.33 11.49 -17.89
C LEU A 3 -0.26 12.17 -17.03
N LEU A 4 -0.26 13.51 -17.00
CA LEU A 4 0.64 14.29 -16.14
C LEU A 4 0.31 14.04 -14.66
N LEU A 5 -0.97 14.08 -14.28
CA LEU A 5 -1.40 13.81 -12.90
C LEU A 5 -1.11 12.37 -12.46
N ILE A 6 -1.27 11.40 -13.35
CA ILE A 6 -0.88 10.00 -13.11
C ILE A 6 0.64 9.91 -12.90
N GLY A 7 1.44 10.56 -13.75
CA GLY A 7 2.89 10.62 -13.61
C GLY A 7 3.34 11.25 -12.29
N LEU A 8 2.72 12.38 -11.88
CA LEU A 8 2.99 13.01 -10.58
C LEU A 8 2.60 12.10 -9.41
N THR A 9 1.49 11.37 -9.52
CA THR A 9 1.04 10.43 -8.49
C THR A 9 2.02 9.26 -8.36
N ALA A 10 2.54 8.75 -9.47
CA ALA A 10 3.57 7.71 -9.49
C ALA A 10 4.89 8.20 -8.84
N LEU A 11 5.32 9.43 -9.15
CA LEU A 11 6.49 10.05 -8.51
C LEU A 11 6.28 10.25 -7.00
N ALA A 12 5.09 10.70 -6.60
CA ALA A 12 4.74 10.85 -5.19
C ALA A 12 4.77 9.49 -4.48
N LEU A 13 4.22 8.43 -5.07
CA LEU A 13 4.28 7.07 -4.51
C LEU A 13 5.72 6.59 -4.33
N ALA A 14 6.61 6.86 -5.29
CA ALA A 14 8.03 6.55 -5.17
C ALA A 14 8.69 7.32 -4.00
N GLY A 15 8.39 8.62 -3.87
CA GLY A 15 8.87 9.45 -2.75
C GLY A 15 8.39 8.94 -1.39
N VAL A 16 7.12 8.53 -1.27
CA VAL A 16 6.58 7.90 -0.06
C VAL A 16 7.26 6.57 0.24
N GLY A 17 7.59 5.78 -0.78
CA GLY A 17 8.37 4.56 -0.64
C GLY A 17 9.76 4.82 -0.07
N LEU A 18 10.45 5.84 -0.56
CA LEU A 18 11.77 6.26 -0.03
C LEU A 18 11.66 6.74 1.42
N TRP A 19 10.64 7.55 1.75
CA TRP A 19 10.39 8.00 3.12
C TRP A 19 10.14 6.82 4.06
N ALA A 20 9.44 5.78 3.60
CA ALA A 20 9.17 4.58 4.39
C ALA A 20 10.46 3.83 4.75
N LEU A 21 11.37 3.70 3.78
CA LEU A 21 12.68 3.07 3.98
C LEU A 21 13.54 3.88 4.96
N GLN A 22 13.51 5.21 4.85
CA GLN A 22 14.25 6.09 5.76
C GLN A 22 13.73 5.99 7.20
N LEU A 23 12.41 5.96 7.38
CA LEU A 23 11.78 5.85 8.69
C LEU A 23 12.14 4.52 9.38
N GLU A 24 12.13 3.41 8.64
CA GLU A 24 12.53 2.10 9.17
C GLU A 24 14.01 2.09 9.60
N ARG A 25 14.89 2.74 8.85
CA ARG A 25 16.31 2.88 9.22
C ARG A 25 16.49 3.72 10.50
N GLN A 26 15.77 4.82 10.64
CA GLN A 26 15.82 5.67 11.82
C GLN A 26 15.37 4.92 13.09
N ILE A 27 14.29 4.15 12.98
CA ILE A 27 13.78 3.31 14.08
C ILE A 27 14.85 2.33 14.56
N VAL A 28 15.45 1.60 13.61
CA VAL A 28 16.45 0.58 13.92
C VAL A 28 17.70 1.21 14.53
N ALA A 29 18.13 2.36 14.01
CA ALA A 29 19.27 3.09 14.56
C ALA A 29 19.03 3.53 16.01
N MET A 30 17.87 4.12 16.32
CA MET A 30 17.50 4.56 17.68
C MET A 30 17.40 3.40 18.69
N GLN A 31 17.07 2.19 18.24
CA GLN A 31 17.00 1.03 19.11
C GLN A 31 18.38 0.39 19.31
N LEU A 32 19.23 0.37 18.28
CA LEU A 32 20.61 -0.13 18.40
C LEU A 32 21.49 0.76 19.28
N THR A 33 21.23 2.07 19.33
CA THR A 33 21.93 2.97 20.25
C THR A 33 21.68 2.62 21.72
N THR A 34 20.55 1.98 22.01
CA THR A 34 20.08 1.74 23.39
C THR A 34 20.16 0.27 23.79
N HIS A 35 19.94 -0.66 22.88
CA HIS A 35 20.12 -2.11 23.06
C HIS A 35 21.39 -2.60 22.34
N LYS A 36 22.56 -2.14 22.80
CA LYS A 36 23.87 -2.44 22.19
C LYS A 36 24.21 -3.94 22.07
N MET A 37 23.49 -4.80 22.80
CA MET A 37 23.69 -6.26 22.81
C MET A 37 22.82 -7.02 21.79
N MET A 38 21.88 -6.36 21.08
CA MET A 38 20.99 -7.02 20.12
C MET A 38 21.36 -6.74 18.67
N TYR A 39 21.32 -7.77 17.82
CA TYR A 39 21.52 -7.60 16.39
C TYR A 39 20.30 -6.88 15.74
N PRO A 40 20.51 -6.06 14.69
CA PRO A 40 19.43 -5.33 14.02
C PRO A 40 18.26 -6.22 13.57
N ASN A 41 18.56 -7.45 13.16
CA ASN A 41 17.55 -8.41 12.71
C ASN A 41 16.66 -8.93 13.85
N GLN A 42 17.22 -9.10 15.05
CA GLN A 42 16.48 -9.56 16.23
C GLN A 42 15.49 -8.49 16.71
N VAL A 43 15.92 -7.22 16.69
CA VAL A 43 15.06 -6.07 17.00
C VAL A 43 13.89 -5.99 16.01
N ARG A 44 14.17 -6.11 14.70
CA ARG A 44 13.13 -6.13 13.66
C ARG A 44 12.15 -7.29 13.83
N SER A 45 12.64 -8.50 14.11
CA SER A 45 11.77 -9.66 14.29
C SER A 45 10.92 -9.56 15.56
N GLY A 46 11.49 -9.06 16.67
CA GLY A 46 10.78 -8.84 17.92
C GLY A 46 9.61 -7.87 17.74
N ARG A 47 9.87 -6.71 17.14
CA ARG A 47 8.83 -5.71 16.82
C ARG A 47 7.74 -6.26 15.90
N LYS A 48 8.12 -7.01 14.86
CA LYS A 48 7.17 -7.61 13.93
C LYS A 48 6.25 -8.61 14.65
N THR A 49 6.78 -9.38 15.59
CA THR A 49 6.02 -10.34 16.39
C THR A 49 5.10 -9.63 17.38
N TYR A 50 5.61 -8.62 18.09
CA TYR A 50 4.84 -7.81 19.02
C TYR A 50 3.63 -7.13 18.34
N ILE A 51 3.84 -6.39 17.23
CA ILE A 51 2.75 -5.76 16.47
C ILE A 51 1.75 -6.81 15.95
N ARG A 52 2.23 -7.99 15.54
CA ARG A 52 1.36 -9.08 15.08
C ARG A 52 0.48 -9.62 16.21
N ASN A 53 1.02 -9.73 17.43
CA ASN A 53 0.26 -10.16 18.60
C ASN A 53 -0.79 -9.11 18.99
N LEU A 54 -0.44 -7.82 18.91
CA LEU A 54 -1.40 -6.73 19.10
C LEU A 54 -2.63 -6.85 18.17
N TYR A 55 -2.40 -7.10 16.89
CA TYR A 55 -3.49 -7.34 15.93
C TYR A 55 -4.26 -8.64 16.19
N ARG A 56 -3.67 -9.61 16.88
CA ARG A 56 -4.34 -10.86 17.23
C ARG A 56 -5.19 -10.68 18.47
N GLU A 57 -4.80 -9.86 19.41
CA GLU A 57 -5.57 -9.66 20.65
C GLU A 57 -6.87 -8.89 20.42
N ASP A 58 -6.88 -7.95 19.46
CA ASP A 58 -8.06 -7.16 19.12
C ASP A 58 -8.86 -7.77 17.94
N ALA A 59 -10.10 -8.20 18.21
CA ALA A 59 -10.97 -8.82 17.20
C ALA A 59 -11.34 -7.85 16.07
N SER A 60 -11.53 -6.56 16.38
CA SER A 60 -11.89 -5.54 15.40
C SER A 60 -10.73 -5.28 14.44
N ALA A 61 -9.52 -5.10 14.98
CA ALA A 61 -8.32 -4.88 14.19
C ALA A 61 -7.99 -6.09 13.31
N ARG A 62 -8.22 -7.30 13.80
CA ARG A 62 -8.05 -8.54 13.02
C ARG A 62 -8.98 -8.57 11.80
N LEU A 63 -10.25 -8.20 11.97
CA LEU A 63 -11.24 -8.20 10.90
C LEU A 63 -10.94 -7.13 9.86
N VAL A 64 -10.69 -5.89 10.30
CA VAL A 64 -10.34 -4.78 9.39
C VAL A 64 -9.07 -5.10 8.61
N ARG A 65 -8.09 -5.77 9.23
CA ARG A 65 -6.88 -6.23 8.54
C ARG A 65 -7.17 -7.25 7.45
N ARG A 66 -8.11 -8.17 7.66
CA ARG A 66 -8.53 -9.12 6.61
C ARG A 66 -9.19 -8.38 5.45
N VAL A 67 -10.07 -7.41 5.73
CA VAL A 67 -10.69 -6.58 4.69
C VAL A 67 -9.64 -5.83 3.88
N GLY A 68 -8.69 -5.16 4.56
CA GLY A 68 -7.58 -4.46 3.91
C GLY A 68 -6.74 -5.38 3.03
N LEU A 69 -6.39 -6.57 3.52
CA LEU A 69 -5.63 -7.56 2.74
C LEU A 69 -6.39 -8.08 1.52
N ILE A 70 -7.63 -8.53 1.70
CA ILE A 70 -8.47 -9.06 0.61
C ILE A 70 -8.70 -7.97 -0.44
N GLY A 71 -9.06 -6.76 -0.03
CA GLY A 71 -9.24 -5.63 -0.93
C GLY A 71 -7.97 -5.28 -1.71
N SER A 72 -6.79 -5.36 -1.06
CA SER A 72 -5.49 -5.13 -1.72
C SER A 72 -5.15 -6.22 -2.75
N TRP A 73 -5.53 -7.47 -2.48
CA TRP A 73 -5.36 -8.56 -3.44
C TRP A 73 -6.28 -8.41 -4.65
N ILE A 74 -7.55 -8.08 -4.40
CA ILE A 74 -8.53 -7.81 -5.47
C ILE A 74 -8.06 -6.65 -6.33
N SER A 75 -7.62 -5.54 -5.71
CA SER A 75 -7.12 -4.38 -6.47
C SER A 75 -5.88 -4.71 -7.29
N GLY A 76 -4.92 -5.44 -6.71
CA GLY A 76 -3.71 -5.85 -7.44
C GLY A 76 -4.00 -6.75 -8.64
N LEU A 77 -4.90 -7.73 -8.48
CA LEU A 77 -5.31 -8.62 -9.57
C LEU A 77 -6.09 -7.87 -10.65
N ALA A 78 -7.08 -7.05 -10.26
CA ALA A 78 -7.86 -6.26 -11.21
C ALA A 78 -6.97 -5.25 -11.97
N PHE A 79 -5.98 -4.66 -11.30
CA PHE A 79 -5.02 -3.76 -11.94
C PHE A 79 -4.12 -4.51 -12.93
N ALA A 80 -3.66 -5.72 -12.60
CA ALA A 80 -2.91 -6.55 -13.54
C ALA A 80 -3.73 -6.92 -14.79
N VAL A 81 -5.03 -7.21 -14.62
CA VAL A 81 -5.97 -7.44 -15.74
C VAL A 81 -6.12 -6.18 -16.59
N ALA A 82 -6.33 -5.01 -15.96
CA ALA A 82 -6.44 -3.75 -16.66
C ALA A 82 -5.18 -3.43 -17.48
N LEU A 83 -4.00 -3.61 -16.90
CA LEU A 83 -2.72 -3.40 -17.57
C LEU A 83 -2.51 -4.34 -18.75
N GLY A 84 -2.74 -5.64 -18.59
CA GLY A 84 -2.50 -6.56 -19.69
C GLY A 84 -3.54 -6.45 -20.81
N ASN A 85 -4.75 -5.94 -20.54
CA ASN A 85 -5.66 -5.51 -21.60
C ASN A 85 -5.18 -4.21 -22.27
N GLN A 86 -4.70 -3.22 -21.50
CA GLN A 86 -4.18 -1.96 -22.04
C GLN A 86 -2.98 -2.16 -22.99
N PHE A 87 -2.09 -3.09 -22.66
CA PHE A 87 -0.86 -3.37 -23.42
C PHE A 87 -0.92 -4.69 -24.20
N TYR A 88 -2.12 -5.18 -24.51
CA TYR A 88 -2.29 -6.50 -25.12
C TYR A 88 -1.51 -6.65 -26.43
N THR A 89 -1.61 -5.67 -27.33
CA THR A 89 -0.94 -5.72 -28.65
C THR A 89 0.58 -5.75 -28.57
N GLU A 90 1.13 -5.09 -27.55
CA GLU A 90 2.54 -4.99 -27.22
C GLU A 90 3.02 -6.20 -26.43
N LEU A 91 2.13 -7.03 -25.88
CA LEU A 91 2.48 -8.16 -25.03
C LEU A 91 2.11 -9.52 -25.65
N ARG A 92 1.22 -9.55 -26.65
CA ARG A 92 0.68 -10.79 -27.28
C ARG A 92 1.74 -11.70 -27.90
N HIS A 93 2.90 -11.15 -28.25
CA HIS A 93 4.01 -11.91 -28.84
C HIS A 93 4.78 -12.75 -27.80
N LEU A 94 4.54 -12.53 -26.50
CA LEU A 94 5.13 -13.34 -25.44
C LEU A 94 4.31 -14.64 -25.23
N PRO A 95 4.93 -15.83 -25.34
CA PRO A 95 4.22 -17.12 -25.37
C PRO A 95 3.51 -17.48 -24.04
N PHE A 96 3.91 -16.87 -22.92
CA PHE A 96 3.23 -17.01 -21.64
C PHE A 96 1.93 -16.19 -21.60
N ILE A 97 1.95 -14.99 -22.20
CA ILE A 97 0.82 -14.07 -22.21
C ILE A 97 -0.26 -14.58 -23.15
N SER A 98 0.10 -15.12 -24.32
CA SER A 98 -0.86 -15.72 -25.26
C SER A 98 -1.58 -16.96 -24.72
N ARG A 99 -1.00 -17.67 -23.74
CA ARG A 99 -1.65 -18.83 -23.07
C ARG A 99 -2.51 -18.44 -21.87
N LEU A 100 -2.16 -17.36 -21.17
CA LEU A 100 -2.92 -16.87 -20.01
C LEU A 100 -4.10 -15.97 -20.40
N TYR A 101 -3.98 -15.23 -21.49
CA TYR A 101 -5.03 -14.37 -22.01
C TYR A 101 -5.98 -15.15 -22.92
N VAL A 102 -7.02 -15.75 -22.33
CA VAL A 102 -8.12 -16.42 -23.06
C VAL A 102 -9.39 -15.53 -23.13
N MET A 103 -9.34 -14.28 -22.66
CA MET A 103 -10.55 -13.46 -22.51
C MET A 103 -10.71 -12.29 -23.47
N ALA A 104 -11.92 -12.28 -24.04
CA ALA A 104 -12.72 -11.24 -24.68
C ALA A 104 -12.22 -10.64 -26.00
N THR A 105 -13.03 -10.83 -27.04
CA THR A 105 -13.09 -10.03 -28.27
C THR A 105 -13.30 -8.51 -28.03
N ASN A 106 -13.37 -8.05 -26.79
CA ASN A 106 -13.69 -6.68 -26.40
C ASN A 106 -12.78 -6.14 -25.26
N TYR A 107 -11.50 -5.93 -25.58
CA TYR A 107 -10.44 -5.52 -24.65
C TYR A 107 -10.73 -4.21 -23.90
N LEU A 108 -11.41 -3.26 -24.54
CA LEU A 108 -11.70 -1.94 -23.98
C LEU A 108 -12.72 -2.03 -22.84
N THR A 109 -13.82 -2.76 -23.05
CA THR A 109 -14.83 -2.97 -22.00
C THR A 109 -14.28 -3.77 -20.82
N THR A 110 -13.43 -4.76 -21.07
CA THR A 110 -12.79 -5.54 -19.99
C THR A 110 -11.80 -4.71 -19.18
N ARG A 111 -11.00 -3.85 -19.83
CA ARG A 111 -10.11 -2.89 -19.14
C ARG A 111 -10.90 -1.97 -18.22
N ASP A 112 -11.96 -1.34 -18.74
CA ASP A 112 -12.71 -0.33 -17.98
C ASP A 112 -13.42 -0.95 -16.77
N LEU A 113 -14.02 -2.13 -16.94
CA LEU A 113 -14.61 -2.88 -15.83
C LEU A 113 -13.56 -3.25 -14.78
N ALA A 114 -12.38 -3.70 -15.21
CA ALA A 114 -11.28 -3.98 -14.30
C ALA A 114 -10.83 -2.72 -13.53
N LEU A 115 -10.77 -1.54 -14.18
CA LEU A 115 -10.46 -0.28 -13.52
C LEU A 115 -11.54 0.17 -12.52
N TRP A 116 -12.81 -0.10 -12.79
CA TRP A 116 -13.88 0.08 -11.80
C TRP A 116 -13.66 -0.79 -10.56
N VAL A 117 -13.31 -2.07 -10.76
CA VAL A 117 -12.99 -2.98 -9.66
C VAL A 117 -11.77 -2.49 -8.88
N VAL A 118 -10.71 -1.99 -9.55
CA VAL A 118 -9.55 -1.36 -8.91
C VAL A 118 -9.99 -0.19 -8.04
N MET A 119 -10.77 0.74 -8.58
CA MET A 119 -11.18 1.95 -7.85
C MET A 119 -11.95 1.60 -6.58
N ILE A 120 -12.97 0.73 -6.67
CA ILE A 120 -13.78 0.33 -5.51
C ILE A 120 -12.93 -0.40 -4.47
N SER A 121 -12.12 -1.38 -4.90
CA SER A 121 -11.31 -2.19 -4.00
C SER A 121 -10.18 -1.39 -3.33
N VAL A 122 -9.57 -0.43 -4.03
CA VAL A 122 -8.55 0.47 -3.46
C VAL A 122 -9.16 1.41 -2.42
N ILE A 123 -10.38 1.94 -2.65
CA ILE A 123 -11.06 2.78 -1.65
C ILE A 123 -11.33 1.96 -0.38
N VAL A 124 -11.95 0.79 -0.52
CA VAL A 124 -12.29 -0.07 0.64
C VAL A 124 -11.03 -0.51 1.38
N ALA A 125 -9.99 -0.96 0.66
CA ALA A 125 -8.72 -1.34 1.26
C ALA A 125 -8.02 -0.14 1.91
N GLY A 126 -8.02 1.02 1.25
CA GLY A 126 -7.40 2.24 1.73
C GLY A 126 -8.00 2.73 3.04
N LEU A 127 -9.34 2.77 3.13
CA LEU A 127 -10.04 3.11 4.37
C LEU A 127 -9.74 2.12 5.50
N ALA A 128 -9.72 0.81 5.19
CA ALA A 128 -9.34 -0.21 6.17
C ALA A 128 -7.89 -0.02 6.68
N TRP A 129 -6.94 0.26 5.78
CA TRP A 129 -5.55 0.49 6.15
C TRP A 129 -5.33 1.80 6.91
N ILE A 130 -6.05 2.88 6.57
CA ILE A 130 -6.02 4.15 7.30
C ILE A 130 -6.54 3.93 8.73
N TRP A 131 -7.68 3.25 8.87
CA TRP A 131 -8.23 2.92 10.17
C TRP A 131 -7.27 2.09 11.01
N LEU A 132 -6.64 1.06 10.43
CA LEU A 132 -5.64 0.23 11.12
C LEU A 132 -4.38 1.00 11.51
N ALA A 133 -3.96 1.96 10.67
CA ALA A 133 -2.82 2.81 10.97
C ALA A 133 -3.12 3.70 12.18
N LYS A 134 -4.33 4.29 12.24
CA LYS A 134 -4.78 5.08 13.38
C LYS A 134 -4.94 4.22 14.65
N TRP A 135 -5.59 3.06 14.54
CA TRP A 135 -5.71 2.12 15.66
C TRP A 135 -4.34 1.72 16.22
N LEU A 136 -3.37 1.41 15.36
CA LEU A 136 -2.02 1.06 15.80
C LEU A 136 -1.31 2.24 16.46
N HIS A 137 -1.48 3.44 15.91
CA HIS A 137 -0.95 4.68 16.49
C HIS A 137 -1.46 4.88 17.93
N ASP A 138 -2.78 4.83 18.12
CA ASP A 138 -3.42 5.07 19.41
C ASP A 138 -3.03 3.99 20.45
N ARG A 139 -2.91 2.73 20.02
CA ARG A 139 -2.44 1.63 20.88
C ARG A 139 -1.01 1.80 21.34
N LEU A 140 -0.10 2.18 20.44
CA LEU A 140 1.31 2.37 20.78
C LEU A 140 1.50 3.56 21.74
N LEU A 141 0.72 4.64 21.58
CA LEU A 141 0.73 5.75 22.52
C LEU A 141 0.21 5.32 23.91
N ALA A 142 -0.92 4.61 23.95
CA ALA A 142 -1.48 4.12 25.21
C ALA A 142 -0.53 3.17 25.96
N GLU A 143 0.25 2.33 25.25
CA GLU A 143 1.24 1.46 25.89
C GLU A 143 2.47 2.23 26.39
N ASN A 144 2.92 3.26 25.68
CA ASN A 144 3.97 4.15 26.17
C ASN A 144 3.52 4.87 27.46
N GLU A 145 2.26 5.30 27.54
CA GLU A 145 1.70 5.93 28.74
C GLU A 145 1.55 4.94 29.91
N ALA A 146 1.02 3.74 29.64
CA ALA A 146 0.73 2.74 30.68
C ALA A 146 1.98 2.14 31.32
N THR A 147 3.08 2.02 30.57
CA THR A 147 4.35 1.49 31.10
C THR A 147 5.15 2.53 31.89
N GLY A 148 4.87 3.82 31.72
CA GLY A 148 5.61 4.91 32.35
C GLY A 148 7.09 5.02 31.90
N ILE A 149 7.50 4.19 30.93
CA ILE A 149 8.88 4.12 30.43
C ILE A 149 9.02 5.10 29.27
N GLN A 150 9.58 6.27 29.54
CA GLN A 150 9.87 7.32 28.54
C GLN A 150 11.18 7.11 27.78
N SER A 151 11.79 5.93 27.89
CA SER A 151 13.20 5.72 27.56
C SER A 151 13.39 4.52 26.65
N ALA A 152 14.32 4.66 25.70
CA ALA A 152 14.70 3.64 24.74
C ALA A 152 15.37 2.39 25.38
N THR A 153 15.40 2.27 26.71
CA THR A 153 15.84 1.08 27.45
C THR A 153 14.87 -0.10 27.31
N ASP A 154 13.60 0.15 26.95
CA ASP A 154 12.65 -0.91 26.60
C ASP A 154 12.72 -1.20 25.10
N LEU A 155 12.82 -2.49 24.76
CA LEU A 155 12.95 -3.00 23.39
C LEU A 155 11.71 -2.69 22.53
N TYR A 156 10.56 -2.53 23.17
CA TYR A 156 9.27 -2.32 22.49
C TYR A 156 8.83 -0.86 22.45
N TRP A 157 9.50 0.02 23.20
CA TRP A 157 9.24 1.46 23.18
C TRP A 157 9.47 2.05 21.78
N THR A 158 8.54 2.89 21.33
CA THR A 158 8.65 3.61 20.06
C THR A 158 8.50 5.11 20.32
N PRO A 159 9.42 5.96 19.82
CA PRO A 159 9.30 7.41 20.01
C PRO A 159 8.03 7.96 19.39
N GLU A 160 7.35 8.88 20.07
CA GLU A 160 6.09 9.49 19.61
C GLU A 160 6.22 10.13 18.23
N GLY A 161 7.31 10.88 17.99
CA GLY A 161 7.58 11.50 16.69
C GLY A 161 7.64 10.48 15.55
N VAL A 162 8.17 9.28 15.81
CA VAL A 162 8.20 8.18 14.84
C VAL A 162 6.80 7.57 14.65
N ILE A 163 6.04 7.40 15.73
CA ILE A 163 4.66 6.88 15.67
C ILE A 163 3.79 7.79 14.79
N HIS A 164 3.89 9.11 14.98
CA HIS A 164 3.18 10.10 14.16
C HIS A 164 3.62 10.08 12.70
N GLN A 165 4.92 10.08 12.43
CA GLN A 165 5.43 10.01 11.06
C GLN A 165 4.98 8.72 10.35
N ARG A 166 4.93 7.58 11.06
CA ARG A 166 4.43 6.32 10.51
C ARG A 166 2.94 6.37 10.18
N LEU A 167 2.12 7.03 11.01
CA LEU A 167 0.70 7.24 10.73
C LEU A 167 0.53 8.08 9.46
N TRP A 168 1.19 9.23 9.39
CA TRP A 168 1.12 10.13 8.23
C TRP A 168 1.58 9.45 6.95
N LEU A 169 2.68 8.70 7.01
CA LEU A 169 3.17 7.94 5.87
C LEU A 169 2.14 6.92 5.37
N LYS A 170 1.46 6.22 6.29
CA LYS A 170 0.41 5.26 5.93
C LYS A 170 -0.80 5.94 5.33
N ILE A 171 -1.26 7.05 5.91
CA ILE A 171 -2.38 7.84 5.37
C ILE A 171 -2.03 8.34 3.97
N LEU A 172 -0.88 8.98 3.81
CA LEU A 172 -0.41 9.54 2.53
C LEU A 172 -0.33 8.45 1.45
N LEU A 173 0.23 7.27 1.79
CA LEU A 173 0.29 6.13 0.88
C LEU A 173 -1.12 5.71 0.41
N GLN A 174 -2.08 5.54 1.32
CA GLN A 174 -3.43 5.10 0.95
C GLN A 174 -4.16 6.18 0.14
N VAL A 175 -4.01 7.46 0.50
CA VAL A 175 -4.58 8.57 -0.25
C VAL A 175 -4.04 8.61 -1.67
N LEU A 176 -2.71 8.48 -1.85
CA LEU A 176 -2.10 8.44 -3.19
C LEU A 176 -2.57 7.25 -4.01
N LEU A 177 -2.75 6.07 -3.40
CA LEU A 177 -3.29 4.90 -4.09
C LEU A 177 -4.74 5.13 -4.53
N ILE A 178 -5.58 5.71 -3.66
CA ILE A 178 -6.98 6.05 -3.99
C ILE A 178 -7.02 7.06 -5.13
N VAL A 179 -6.29 8.17 -5.01
CA VAL A 179 -6.21 9.21 -6.04
C VAL A 179 -5.69 8.63 -7.36
N GLY A 180 -4.65 7.81 -7.32
CA GLY A 180 -4.11 7.13 -8.50
C GLY A 180 -5.14 6.21 -9.16
N GLY A 181 -5.86 5.40 -8.38
CA GLY A 181 -6.91 4.53 -8.90
C GLY A 181 -8.06 5.31 -9.56
N VAL A 182 -8.50 6.41 -8.94
CA VAL A 182 -9.53 7.30 -9.50
C VAL A 182 -9.03 7.98 -10.77
N LEU A 183 -7.80 8.50 -10.79
CA LEU A 183 -7.22 9.13 -11.98
C LEU A 183 -7.09 8.16 -13.15
N LEU A 184 -6.71 6.90 -12.89
CA LEU A 184 -6.64 5.86 -13.93
C LEU A 184 -8.02 5.57 -14.52
N LEU A 185 -9.04 5.41 -13.68
CA LEU A 185 -10.41 5.19 -14.12
C LEU A 185 -10.93 6.39 -14.95
N LEU A 186 -10.74 7.61 -14.46
CA LEU A 186 -11.14 8.82 -15.18
C LEU A 186 -10.38 8.98 -16.50
N ALA A 187 -9.09 8.62 -16.53
CA ALA A 187 -8.31 8.66 -17.76
C ALA A 187 -8.83 7.65 -18.80
N ALA A 188 -9.24 6.46 -18.37
CA ALA A 188 -9.86 5.46 -19.23
C ALA A 188 -11.19 5.94 -19.81
N LEU A 189 -12.10 6.39 -18.94
CA LEU A 189 -13.46 6.79 -19.32
C LEU A 189 -13.50 8.03 -20.22
N ASN A 190 -12.50 8.92 -20.10
CA ASN A 190 -12.40 10.12 -20.94
C ASN A 190 -11.54 9.93 -22.20
N GLY A 191 -11.15 8.69 -22.53
CA GLY A 191 -10.32 8.40 -23.71
C GLY A 191 -8.91 9.00 -23.63
N ALA A 192 -8.43 9.35 -22.43
CA ALA A 192 -7.08 9.88 -22.23
C ALA A 192 -6.03 8.77 -22.11
N LEU A 193 -6.46 7.52 -21.89
CA LEU A 193 -5.64 6.33 -22.12
C LEU A 193 -5.84 5.86 -23.56
N PRO A 194 -4.77 5.51 -24.29
CA PRO A 194 -4.89 4.97 -25.64
C PRO A 194 -5.81 3.76 -25.68
N ASP A 195 -6.54 3.59 -26.78
CA ASP A 195 -7.34 2.40 -26.98
C ASP A 195 -6.45 1.15 -27.08
N PRO A 196 -6.81 0.05 -26.41
CA PRO A 196 -6.11 -1.21 -26.55
C PRO A 196 -5.98 -1.61 -28.03
N GLY A 197 -4.75 -1.67 -28.54
CA GLY A 197 -4.49 -2.05 -29.92
C GLY A 197 -4.25 -0.93 -30.92
N GLN A 198 -4.33 0.33 -30.49
CA GLN A 198 -3.75 1.44 -31.24
C GLN A 198 -2.31 1.64 -30.77
N ALA A 199 -1.37 1.79 -31.72
CA ALA A 199 0.01 2.10 -31.37
C ALA A 199 0.06 3.41 -30.57
N TRP A 200 0.89 3.45 -29.53
CA TRP A 200 1.28 4.70 -28.87
C TRP A 200 2.07 5.53 -29.88
N ILE A 201 1.38 6.38 -30.66
CA ILE A 201 2.00 7.36 -31.56
C ILE A 201 2.45 8.57 -30.75
#